data_AF-A0A9N8W6M5-F1
#
_entry.id   AF-A0A9N8W6M5-F1
#
_cell.length_a   1.000
_cell.length_b   1.000
_cell.length_c   1.000
_cell.angle_alpha   90.00
_cell.angle_beta   90.00
_cell.angle_gamma   90.00
#
_symmetry.space_group_name_H-M   'P 1'
#
loop_
_entity.id
_entity.type
_entity.pdbx_description
1 polymer ?
#
loop_
_entity_poly.entity_id
_entity_poly.type
_entity_poly.pdbx_seq_one_letter_code
_entity_poly.pdbx_strand_id
1 'polypeptide(L)'
;MSQRNQDTTRSFQTPNGSPLTPTTARHHVRRKSHYPSTISFIFGHFSSLLQYLFRQIFRSNNLPFILTFLWHAYNVRRLLTSSKNYLDKYTSGRKQSSLQPAIAADILKRLGGINLSLALLALLALIRFKDLSTQKLALFVLMIANGTQAWNDGANWRSGRWNWAHLIENGSGDGIIALMNLVAYIVSAVKSKSL
;
A
#
# COMPACT_ATOMS: atom_id res chain seq x y z
N MET A 1 6.24 -67.69 -16.82
CA MET A 1 5.51 -67.59 -18.10
C MET A 1 4.26 -68.46 -17.96
N SER A 2 3.07 -67.84 -17.86
CA SER A 2 1.71 -68.45 -17.85
C SER A 2 1.41 -69.51 -16.76
N GLN A 3 0.25 -69.58 -16.11
CA GLN A 3 -1.05 -68.91 -16.20
C GLN A 3 -1.90 -69.44 -15.01
N ARG A 4 -3.02 -68.76 -14.75
CA ARG A 4 -4.32 -69.32 -14.28
C ARG A 4 -4.76 -68.93 -12.86
N ASN A 5 -5.55 -67.87 -12.84
CA ASN A 5 -6.60 -67.57 -11.86
C ASN A 5 -7.54 -68.76 -11.65
N GLN A 6 -8.00 -68.95 -10.41
CA GLN A 6 -9.29 -69.54 -10.14
C GLN A 6 -10.03 -68.70 -9.09
N ASP A 7 -11.16 -68.16 -9.54
CA ASP A 7 -12.26 -67.64 -8.73
C ASP A 7 -12.78 -68.71 -7.76
N THR A 8 -13.34 -68.32 -6.61
CA THR A 8 -14.66 -68.79 -6.16
C THR A 8 -15.17 -67.92 -5.01
N THR A 9 -16.11 -67.05 -5.34
CA THR A 9 -17.13 -66.49 -4.45
C THR A 9 -17.96 -67.61 -3.84
N ARG A 10 -18.07 -67.69 -2.50
CA ARG A 10 -19.21 -68.36 -1.85
C ARG A 10 -19.62 -67.64 -0.58
N SER A 11 -20.64 -66.80 -0.74
CA SER A 11 -21.58 -66.43 0.31
C SER A 11 -22.42 -67.66 0.69
N PHE A 12 -22.54 -67.94 1.99
CA PHE A 12 -23.65 -68.73 2.52
C PHE A 12 -24.44 -67.88 3.51
N GLN A 13 -25.67 -67.60 3.08
CA GLN A 13 -26.75 -66.96 3.82
C GLN A 13 -27.32 -67.94 4.86
N THR A 14 -27.67 -67.42 6.04
CA THR A 14 -28.61 -68.06 6.97
C THR A 14 -30.06 -67.72 6.60
N PRO A 15 -31.03 -68.62 6.88
CA PRO A 15 -32.34 -68.65 6.23
C PRO A 15 -33.42 -67.81 6.94
N ASN A 16 -34.38 -67.31 6.15
CA ASN A 16 -35.68 -66.70 6.51
C ASN A 16 -35.61 -65.38 7.33
N GLY A 17 -35.87 -64.18 6.78
CA GLY A 17 -37.16 -63.67 6.27
C GLY A 17 -38.04 -63.22 7.45
N SER A 18 -38.19 -61.95 7.84
CA SER A 18 -38.39 -60.70 7.09
C SER A 18 -38.01 -59.46 7.93
N PRO A 19 -37.85 -58.27 7.30
CA PRO A 19 -37.14 -57.12 7.88
C PRO A 19 -38.08 -56.11 8.55
N LEU A 20 -37.68 -55.56 9.70
CA LEU A 20 -38.25 -54.32 10.24
C LEU A 20 -37.13 -53.29 10.42
N THR A 21 -37.20 -52.30 9.54
CA THR A 21 -36.39 -51.10 9.38
C THR A 21 -36.06 -50.38 10.69
N PRO A 22 -34.78 -50.03 10.96
CA PRO A 22 -34.47 -48.92 11.83
C PRO A 22 -34.54 -47.61 11.04
N THR A 23 -35.58 -46.83 11.28
CA THR A 23 -35.74 -45.45 10.82
C THR A 23 -34.77 -44.54 11.59
N THR A 24 -33.47 -44.67 11.35
CA THR A 24 -32.51 -43.64 11.76
C THR A 24 -32.63 -42.46 10.79
N ALA A 25 -33.40 -41.46 11.20
CA ALA A 25 -33.38 -40.14 10.61
C ALA A 25 -31.95 -39.59 10.64
N ARG A 26 -31.19 -39.81 9.56
CA ARG A 26 -29.93 -39.13 9.32
C ARG A 26 -30.25 -37.66 9.11
N HIS A 27 -30.13 -36.87 10.17
CA HIS A 27 -29.92 -35.43 10.05
C HIS A 27 -28.65 -35.21 9.23
N HIS A 28 -28.80 -35.08 7.92
CA HIS A 28 -27.77 -34.53 7.06
C HIS A 28 -27.54 -33.10 7.53
N VAL A 29 -26.50 -32.89 8.35
CA VAL A 29 -25.90 -31.58 8.55
C VAL A 29 -25.42 -31.13 7.19
N ARG A 30 -26.29 -30.40 6.50
CA ARG A 30 -26.01 -29.73 5.23
C ARG A 30 -24.89 -28.73 5.54
N ARG A 31 -23.63 -29.16 5.36
CA ARG A 31 -22.48 -28.25 5.36
C ARG A 31 -22.81 -27.21 4.30
N LYS A 32 -23.21 -26.01 4.74
CA LYS A 32 -23.32 -24.85 3.87
C LYS A 32 -21.92 -24.67 3.30
N SER A 33 -21.73 -25.04 2.03
CA SER A 33 -20.54 -24.69 1.28
C SER A 33 -20.44 -23.18 1.38
N HIS A 34 -19.49 -22.72 2.19
CA HIS A 34 -19.17 -21.31 2.33
C HIS A 34 -18.54 -20.90 1.01
N TYR A 35 -19.37 -20.54 0.04
CA TYR A 35 -18.89 -19.97 -1.21
C TYR A 35 -18.19 -18.67 -0.82
N PRO A 36 -16.86 -18.57 -1.03
CA PRO A 36 -16.20 -17.28 -0.86
C PRO A 36 -16.90 -16.31 -1.80
N SER A 37 -17.38 -15.19 -1.25
CA SER A 37 -18.02 -14.16 -2.04
C SER A 37 -17.08 -13.79 -3.19
N THR A 38 -17.63 -13.56 -4.38
CA THR A 38 -16.87 -13.10 -5.57
C THR A 38 -15.95 -11.92 -5.24
N ILE A 39 -16.36 -11.09 -4.27
CA ILE A 39 -15.58 -9.99 -3.71
C ILE A 39 -14.28 -10.48 -3.04
N SER A 40 -14.32 -11.53 -2.22
CA SER A 40 -13.13 -12.11 -1.58
C SER A 40 -12.16 -12.77 -2.56
N PHE A 41 -12.67 -13.35 -3.66
CA PHE A 41 -11.85 -13.91 -4.73
C PHE A 41 -11.17 -12.80 -5.56
N ILE A 42 -11.90 -11.74 -5.91
CA ILE A 42 -11.36 -10.55 -6.57
C ILE A 42 -10.34 -9.85 -5.66
N PHE A 43 -10.62 -9.73 -4.35
CA PHE A 43 -9.67 -9.18 -3.38
C PHE A 43 -8.42 -10.04 -3.24
N GLY A 44 -8.55 -11.37 -3.29
CA GLY A 44 -7.40 -12.30 -3.28
C GLY A 44 -6.53 -12.16 -4.53
N HIS A 45 -7.14 -12.00 -5.71
CA HIS A 45 -6.42 -11.71 -6.95
C HIS A 45 -5.78 -10.32 -6.95
N PHE A 46 -6.47 -9.31 -6.43
CA PHE A 46 -5.92 -7.98 -6.28
C PHE A 46 -4.78 -7.96 -5.26
N SER A 47 -4.93 -8.67 -4.15
CA SER A 47 -3.91 -8.81 -3.11
C SER A 47 -2.67 -9.54 -3.64
N SER A 48 -2.84 -10.63 -4.40
CA SER A 48 -1.71 -11.35 -5.00
C SER A 48 -1.02 -10.56 -6.12
N LEU A 49 -1.78 -9.83 -6.96
CA LEU A 49 -1.22 -8.91 -7.95
C LEU A 49 -0.47 -7.76 -7.28
N LEU A 50 -1.04 -7.18 -6.21
CA LEU A 50 -0.41 -6.16 -5.41
C LEU A 50 0.86 -6.71 -4.77
N GLN A 51 0.84 -7.92 -4.22
CA GLN A 51 2.00 -8.54 -3.59
C GLN A 51 3.12 -8.88 -4.61
N TYR A 52 2.74 -9.30 -5.82
CA TYR A 52 3.67 -9.48 -6.94
C TYR A 52 4.26 -8.14 -7.39
N LEU A 53 3.44 -7.11 -7.56
CA LEU A 53 3.87 -5.75 -7.87
C LEU A 53 4.81 -5.23 -6.78
N PHE A 54 4.47 -5.36 -5.50
CA PHE A 54 5.33 -5.00 -4.37
C PHE A 54 6.68 -5.74 -4.45
N ARG A 55 6.69 -7.06 -4.68
CA ARG A 55 7.94 -7.81 -4.84
C ARG A 55 8.77 -7.34 -6.04
N GLN A 56 8.12 -7.03 -7.16
CA GLN A 56 8.77 -6.54 -8.38
C GLN A 56 9.32 -5.12 -8.16
N ILE A 57 8.54 -4.27 -7.49
CA ILE A 57 8.80 -2.87 -7.16
C ILE A 57 10.00 -2.73 -6.20
N PHE A 58 10.07 -3.58 -5.17
CA PHE A 58 11.13 -3.54 -4.14
C PHE A 58 12.32 -4.46 -4.44
N ARG A 59 12.35 -5.14 -5.61
CA ARG A 59 13.52 -5.90 -6.06
C ARG A 59 14.75 -5.01 -6.25
N SER A 60 14.53 -3.75 -6.58
CA SER A 60 15.52 -2.68 -6.57
C SER A 60 14.97 -1.49 -5.76
N ASN A 61 15.78 -0.85 -4.93
CA ASN A 61 15.36 0.35 -4.18
C ASN A 61 15.07 1.54 -5.12
N ASN A 62 15.22 1.38 -6.43
CA ASN A 62 15.11 2.44 -7.43
C ASN A 62 13.68 2.97 -7.58
N LEU A 63 12.67 2.12 -7.51
CA LEU A 63 11.27 2.53 -7.71
C LEU A 63 10.75 3.47 -6.61
N PRO A 64 10.93 3.20 -5.30
CA PRO A 64 10.52 4.15 -4.27
C PRO A 64 11.25 5.50 -4.41
N PHE A 65 12.52 5.52 -4.84
CA PHE A 65 13.21 6.78 -5.15
C PHE A 65 12.63 7.51 -6.36
N ILE A 66 12.31 6.81 -7.45
CA ILE A 66 11.69 7.41 -8.65
C ILE A 66 10.32 8.01 -8.32
N LEU A 67 9.47 7.29 -7.58
CA LEU A 67 8.15 7.80 -7.20
C LEU A 67 8.27 8.98 -6.25
N THR A 68 9.16 8.90 -5.26
CA THR A 68 9.42 10.02 -4.35
C THR A 68 9.92 11.25 -5.11
N PHE A 69 10.82 11.07 -6.08
CA PHE A 69 11.29 12.13 -6.96
C PHE A 69 10.15 12.76 -7.78
N LEU A 70 9.34 11.93 -8.47
CA LEU A 70 8.23 12.41 -9.29
C LEU A 70 7.19 13.17 -8.46
N TRP A 71 6.86 12.65 -7.28
CA TRP A 71 5.92 13.27 -6.34
C TRP A 71 6.40 14.65 -5.88
N HIS A 72 7.64 14.73 -5.40
CA HIS A 72 8.19 16.00 -4.96
C HIS A 72 8.43 16.97 -6.13
N ALA A 73 8.85 16.50 -7.31
CA ALA A 73 9.00 17.34 -8.51
C ALA A 73 7.65 17.93 -8.96
N TYR A 74 6.58 17.15 -8.89
CA TYR A 74 5.21 17.61 -9.13
C TYR A 74 4.83 18.71 -8.14
N ASN A 75 5.06 18.50 -6.84
CA ASN A 75 4.79 19.49 -5.79
C ASN A 75 5.63 20.75 -5.94
N VAL A 76 6.91 20.65 -6.31
CA VAL A 76 7.79 21.79 -6.59
C VAL A 76 7.22 22.66 -7.71
N ARG A 77 6.90 22.06 -8.85
CA ARG A 77 6.32 22.78 -9.99
C ARG A 77 5.03 23.49 -9.57
N ARG A 78 4.20 22.81 -8.80
CA ARG A 78 2.92 23.35 -8.34
C ARG A 78 3.09 24.52 -7.37
N LEU A 79 3.95 24.38 -6.37
CA LEU A 79 4.16 25.34 -5.28
C LEU A 79 4.96 26.56 -5.73
N LEU A 80 5.96 26.38 -6.60
CA LEU A 80 6.80 27.47 -7.08
C LEU A 80 6.15 28.25 -8.23
N THR A 81 5.47 27.56 -9.17
CA THR A 81 4.92 28.22 -10.35
C THR A 81 3.50 28.78 -10.12
N SER A 82 2.73 28.23 -9.17
CA SER A 82 1.32 28.58 -9.00
C SER A 82 0.86 28.70 -7.54
N SER A 83 1.69 29.33 -6.69
CA SER A 83 1.41 29.50 -5.25
C SER A 83 0.08 30.20 -4.94
N LYS A 84 -0.31 31.20 -5.74
CA LYS A 84 -1.60 31.93 -5.56
C LYS A 84 -2.80 31.03 -5.85
N ASN A 85 -2.82 30.36 -7.00
CA ASN A 85 -3.89 29.44 -7.39
C ASN A 85 -3.96 28.24 -6.45
N TYR A 86 -2.82 27.82 -5.90
CA TYR A 86 -2.76 26.78 -4.89
C TYR A 86 -3.44 27.21 -3.59
N LEU A 87 -3.17 28.44 -3.12
CA LEU A 87 -3.83 28.99 -1.94
C LEU A 87 -5.34 29.05 -2.14
N ASP A 88 -5.81 29.58 -3.28
CA ASP A 88 -7.25 29.71 -3.55
C ASP A 88 -7.96 28.35 -3.63
N LYS A 89 -7.30 27.32 -4.20
CA LYS A 89 -7.91 25.98 -4.31
C LYS A 89 -7.99 25.27 -2.95
N TYR A 90 -7.01 25.44 -2.07
CA TYR A 90 -6.83 24.58 -0.90
C TYR A 90 -7.06 25.23 0.45
N THR A 91 -7.06 26.56 0.55
CA THR A 91 -7.36 27.23 1.80
C THR A 91 -8.87 27.30 2.03
N SER A 92 -9.29 27.11 3.28
CA SER A 92 -10.69 27.30 3.63
C SER A 92 -10.99 28.81 3.69
N GLY A 93 -11.96 29.26 2.87
CA GLY A 93 -12.33 30.69 2.76
C GLY A 93 -12.65 31.39 4.09
N ARG A 94 -12.98 30.63 5.16
CA ARG A 94 -13.17 31.14 6.53
C ARG A 94 -11.92 31.73 7.19
N LYS A 95 -10.71 31.34 6.79
CA LYS A 95 -9.45 31.81 7.42
C LYS A 95 -8.51 32.57 6.49
N GLN A 96 -8.90 32.72 5.22
CA GLN A 96 -8.15 33.44 4.20
C GLN A 96 -7.99 34.94 4.53
N SER A 97 -8.86 35.49 5.39
CA SER A 97 -8.80 36.87 5.89
C SER A 97 -7.66 37.15 6.89
N SER A 98 -7.05 36.12 7.48
CA SER A 98 -6.11 36.28 8.61
C SER A 98 -4.63 36.24 8.23
N LEU A 99 -4.27 35.77 7.03
CA LEU A 99 -2.89 35.80 6.54
C LEU A 99 -2.78 36.77 5.36
N GLN A 100 -1.87 37.74 5.46
CA GLN A 100 -1.52 38.56 4.30
C GLN A 100 -1.07 37.63 3.15
N PRO A 101 -1.65 37.77 1.95
CA PRO A 101 -1.42 36.84 0.83
C PRO A 101 0.06 36.76 0.39
N ALA A 102 0.85 37.81 0.65
CA ALA A 102 2.29 37.82 0.41
C ALA A 102 3.05 36.85 1.33
N ILE A 103 2.73 36.85 2.64
CA ILE A 103 3.37 35.97 3.63
C ILE A 103 3.05 34.51 3.35
N ALA A 104 1.80 34.22 2.98
CA ALA A 104 1.38 32.87 2.62
C ALA A 104 2.10 32.35 1.36
N ALA A 105 2.28 33.20 0.35
CA ALA A 105 3.00 32.84 -0.87
C ALA A 105 4.48 32.52 -0.59
N ASP A 106 5.14 33.26 0.29
CA ASP A 106 6.55 32.99 0.64
C ASP A 106 6.72 31.72 1.47
N ILE A 107 5.76 31.39 2.34
CA ILE A 107 5.73 30.09 3.04
C ILE A 107 5.58 28.94 2.04
N LEU A 108 4.71 29.07 1.03
CA LEU A 108 4.57 28.04 -0.01
C LEU A 108 5.84 27.90 -0.86
N LYS A 109 6.54 28.99 -1.17
CA LYS A 109 7.84 28.91 -1.87
C LYS A 109 8.89 28.19 -1.04
N ARG A 110 8.95 28.45 0.27
CA ARG A 110 9.82 27.70 1.20
C ARG A 110 9.48 26.22 1.21
N LEU A 111 8.19 25.89 1.23
CA LEU A 111 7.72 24.50 1.15
C LEU A 111 8.08 23.85 -0.19
N GLY A 112 8.01 24.60 -1.29
CA GLY A 112 8.52 24.19 -2.60
C GLY A 112 10.02 23.92 -2.57
N GLY A 113 10.81 24.75 -1.89
CA GLY A 113 12.24 24.53 -1.68
C GLY A 113 12.55 23.24 -0.91
N ILE A 114 11.79 22.95 0.15
CA ILE A 114 11.92 21.69 0.90
C ILE A 114 11.62 20.49 0.00
N ASN A 115 10.53 20.54 -0.78
CA ASN A 115 10.20 19.50 -1.74
C ASN A 115 11.31 19.33 -2.79
N LEU A 116 11.94 20.41 -3.24
CA LEU A 116 13.07 20.33 -4.18
C LEU A 116 14.27 19.62 -3.54
N SER A 117 14.61 19.93 -2.29
CA SER A 117 15.68 19.23 -1.56
C SER A 117 15.39 17.74 -1.41
N LEU A 118 14.15 17.35 -1.12
CA LEU A 118 13.74 15.95 -1.02
C LEU A 118 13.77 15.24 -2.39
N ALA A 119 13.35 15.92 -3.46
CA ALA A 119 13.46 15.41 -4.82
C ALA A 119 14.93 15.17 -5.20
N LEU A 120 15.81 16.14 -4.92
CA LEU A 120 17.24 16.00 -5.17
C LEU A 120 17.86 14.88 -4.35
N LEU A 121 17.48 14.72 -3.08
CA LEU A 121 17.94 13.60 -2.25
C LEU A 121 17.53 12.25 -2.85
N ALA A 122 16.28 12.12 -3.31
CA ALA A 122 15.80 10.90 -3.96
C ALA A 122 16.55 10.64 -5.28
N LEU A 123 16.80 11.67 -6.08
CA LEU A 123 17.55 11.57 -7.33
C LEU A 123 19.02 11.20 -7.09
N LEU A 124 19.64 11.79 -6.07
CA LEU A 124 21.03 11.49 -5.70
C LEU A 124 21.14 10.05 -5.19
N ALA A 125 20.17 9.59 -4.41
CA ALA A 125 20.11 8.20 -3.96
C ALA A 125 19.91 7.21 -5.11
N LEU A 126 19.16 7.60 -6.15
CA LEU A 126 18.96 6.80 -7.35
C LEU A 126 20.22 6.69 -8.22
N ILE A 127 20.93 7.81 -8.44
CA ILE A 127 22.03 7.87 -9.42
C ILE A 127 23.38 7.52 -8.78
N ARG A 128 23.61 7.94 -7.53
CA ARG A 128 24.95 7.99 -6.95
C ARG A 128 25.19 7.02 -5.80
N PHE A 129 24.16 6.66 -5.03
CA PHE A 129 24.33 5.75 -3.90
C PHE A 129 24.32 4.30 -4.38
N LYS A 130 25.51 3.71 -4.53
CA LYS A 130 25.69 2.27 -4.77
C LYS A 130 25.65 1.45 -3.48
N ASP A 131 25.97 2.08 -2.36
CA ASP A 131 25.98 1.45 -1.04
C ASP A 131 24.57 1.28 -0.47
N LEU A 132 24.29 0.07 -0.01
CA LEU A 132 22.98 -0.32 0.50
C LEU A 132 22.65 0.37 1.84
N SER A 133 23.65 0.70 2.65
CA SER A 133 23.52 1.48 3.88
C SER A 133 23.06 2.92 3.61
N THR A 134 23.68 3.58 2.63
CA THR A 134 23.36 4.97 2.25
C THR A 134 21.99 5.07 1.62
N GLN A 135 21.60 4.08 0.79
CA GLN A 135 20.24 4.00 0.27
C GLN A 135 19.19 3.83 1.39
N LYS A 136 19.46 3.02 2.41
CA LYS A 136 18.55 2.87 3.56
C LYS A 136 18.37 4.16 4.34
N LEU A 137 19.48 4.87 4.59
CA LEU A 137 19.42 6.14 5.29
C LEU A 137 18.59 7.15 4.49
N ALA A 138 18.79 7.20 3.17
CA ALA A 138 17.98 8.05 2.30
C ALA A 138 16.48 7.68 2.37
N LEU A 139 16.13 6.40 2.29
CA LEU A 139 14.74 5.93 2.44
C LEU A 139 14.16 6.30 3.81
N PHE A 140 14.95 6.17 4.89
CA PHE A 140 14.52 6.52 6.23
C PHE A 140 14.27 8.02 6.38
N VAL A 141 15.18 8.87 5.86
CA VAL A 141 15.02 10.32 5.86
C VAL A 141 13.78 10.73 5.05
N LEU A 142 13.59 10.16 3.86
CA LEU A 142 12.42 10.41 3.02
C LEU A 142 11.13 9.95 3.70
N MET A 143 11.15 8.80 4.39
CA MET A 143 10.01 8.32 5.16
C MET A 143 9.63 9.31 6.28
N ILE A 144 10.58 9.75 7.10
CA ILE A 144 10.30 10.70 8.19
C ILE A 144 9.81 12.02 7.64
N ALA A 145 10.46 12.55 6.59
CA ALA A 145 10.08 13.83 6.00
C ALA A 145 8.64 13.80 5.46
N ASN A 146 8.31 12.79 4.65
CA ASN A 146 6.97 12.63 4.09
C ASN A 146 5.92 12.34 5.18
N GLY A 147 6.25 11.51 6.18
CA GLY A 147 5.36 11.21 7.30
C GLY A 147 5.06 12.46 8.15
N THR A 148 6.07 13.31 8.37
CA THR A 148 5.91 14.57 9.10
C THR A 148 5.08 15.57 8.30
N GLN A 149 5.26 15.64 6.97
CA GLN A 149 4.43 16.47 6.09
C GLN A 149 2.97 16.03 6.11
N ALA A 150 2.70 14.73 5.92
CA ALA A 150 1.35 14.17 5.99
C ALA A 150 0.67 14.42 7.36
N TRP A 151 1.43 14.28 8.45
CA TRP A 151 0.93 14.60 9.79
C TRP A 151 0.59 16.08 9.94
N ASN A 152 1.48 16.97 9.50
CA ASN A 152 1.27 18.41 9.55
C ASN A 152 0.05 18.83 8.71
N ASP A 153 -0.16 18.22 7.54
CA ASP A 153 -1.33 18.49 6.71
C ASP A 153 -2.62 17.99 7.37
N GLY A 154 -2.57 16.83 8.04
CA GLY A 154 -3.66 16.35 8.90
C GLY A 154 -4.00 17.31 10.05
N ALA A 155 -2.98 17.84 10.74
CA ALA A 155 -3.17 18.82 11.82
C ALA A 155 -3.72 20.15 11.29
N ASN A 156 -3.25 20.62 10.14
CA ASN A 156 -3.72 21.84 9.49
C ASN A 156 -5.13 21.69 8.89
N TRP A 157 -5.52 20.47 8.49
CA TRP A 157 -6.91 20.16 8.15
C TRP A 157 -7.82 20.19 9.39
N ARG A 158 -7.42 19.53 10.49
CA ARG A 158 -8.19 19.55 11.76
C ARG A 158 -8.39 20.96 12.32
N SER A 159 -7.41 21.84 12.14
CA SER A 159 -7.50 23.26 12.54
C SER A 159 -8.28 24.15 11.54
N GLY A 160 -8.78 23.58 10.44
CA GLY A 160 -9.59 24.26 9.43
C GLY A 160 -8.80 25.25 8.57
N ARG A 161 -7.47 25.09 8.45
CA ARG A 161 -6.64 25.90 7.55
C ARG A 161 -6.70 25.35 6.11
N TRP A 162 -6.70 24.03 5.98
CA TRP A 162 -6.79 23.33 4.70
C TRP A 162 -8.18 22.72 4.47
N ASN A 163 -8.62 22.73 3.22
CA ASN A 163 -9.83 22.05 2.80
C ASN A 163 -9.60 20.53 2.69
N TRP A 164 -10.69 19.74 2.69
CA TRP A 164 -10.67 18.29 2.54
C TRP A 164 -9.96 17.82 1.26
N ALA A 165 -10.11 18.57 0.16
CA ALA A 165 -9.42 18.30 -1.10
C ALA A 165 -7.89 18.35 -0.95
N HIS A 166 -7.36 19.21 -0.09
CA HIS A 166 -5.92 19.27 0.17
C HIS A 166 -5.43 18.02 0.91
N LEU A 167 -6.20 17.55 1.89
CA LEU A 167 -5.84 16.36 2.66
C LEU A 167 -5.86 15.11 1.76
N ILE A 168 -6.86 14.99 0.89
CA ILE A 168 -6.93 13.87 -0.06
C ILE A 168 -5.83 13.97 -1.10
N GLU A 169 -5.65 15.10 -1.76
CA GLU A 169 -4.72 15.16 -2.90
C GLU A 169 -3.26 15.20 -2.44
N ASN A 170 -2.93 16.00 -1.42
CA ASN A 170 -1.56 16.22 -0.98
C ASN A 170 -1.20 15.40 0.26
N GLY A 171 -2.01 15.49 1.32
CA GLY A 171 -1.73 14.77 2.58
C GLY A 171 -1.71 13.24 2.42
N SER A 172 -2.62 12.69 1.61
CA SER A 172 -2.61 11.25 1.32
C SER A 172 -1.45 10.84 0.40
N GLY A 173 -1.03 11.72 -0.52
CA GLY A 173 0.11 11.49 -1.39
C GLY A 173 1.42 11.40 -0.62
N ASP A 174 1.67 12.36 0.29
CA ASP A 174 2.82 12.31 1.21
C ASP A 174 2.74 11.06 2.11
N GLY A 175 1.55 10.70 2.59
CA GLY A 175 1.34 9.48 3.39
C GLY A 175 1.65 8.19 2.62
N ILE A 176 1.23 8.08 1.36
CA ILE A 176 1.51 6.92 0.51
C ILE A 176 3.01 6.83 0.23
N ILE A 177 3.68 7.94 -0.09
CA ILE A 177 5.12 7.97 -0.32
C ILE A 177 5.89 7.60 0.96
N ALA A 178 5.45 8.07 2.12
CA ALA A 178 6.03 7.68 3.41
C ALA A 178 5.92 6.16 3.65
N LEU A 179 4.74 5.57 3.40
CA LEU A 179 4.51 4.14 3.53
C LEU A 179 5.39 3.33 2.56
N MET A 180 5.48 3.77 1.30
CA MET A 180 6.35 3.13 0.30
C MET A 180 7.81 3.15 0.72
N ASN A 181 8.30 4.29 1.22
CA ASN A 181 9.67 4.43 1.71
C ASN A 181 9.93 3.58 2.97
N LEU A 182 8.95 3.46 3.87
CA LEU A 182 9.01 2.56 5.02
C LEU A 182 9.13 1.09 4.59
N VAL A 183 8.27 0.64 3.66
CA VAL A 183 8.31 -0.74 3.16
C VAL A 183 9.65 -1.02 2.47
N ALA A 184 10.13 -0.09 1.64
CA ALA A 184 11.45 -0.19 1.01
C ALA A 184 12.57 -0.32 2.05
N TYR A 185 12.52 0.49 3.10
CA TYR A 185 13.48 0.47 4.19
C TYR A 185 13.48 -0.89 4.91
N ILE A 186 12.30 -1.41 5.28
CA ILE A 186 12.17 -2.71 5.95
C ILE A 186 12.71 -3.84 5.07
N VAL A 187 12.33 -3.89 3.79
CA VAL A 187 12.81 -4.91 2.84
C VAL A 187 14.34 -4.83 2.70
N SER A 188 14.88 -3.63 2.56
CA SER A 188 16.32 -3.40 2.46
C SER A 188 17.05 -3.81 3.76
N ALA A 189 16.45 -3.57 4.93
CA ALA A 189 16.99 -3.94 6.24
C ALA A 189 17.03 -5.46 6.46
N VAL A 190 16.01 -6.18 6.00
CA VAL A 190 15.99 -7.65 6.03
C VAL A 190 17.08 -8.21 5.11
N LYS A 191 17.21 -7.67 3.89
CA LYS A 191 18.19 -8.14 2.89
C LYS A 191 19.64 -8.02 3.35
N SER A 192 19.98 -7.03 4.16
CA SER A 192 21.35 -6.89 4.68
C SER A 192 21.68 -7.80 5.85
N LYS A 193 20.68 -8.40 6.52
CA LYS A 193 20.91 -9.36 7.60
C LYS A 193 21.15 -10.78 7.08
N SER A 194 20.84 -11.04 5.81
CA SER A 194 21.04 -12.35 5.16
C SER A 194 22.33 -12.43 4.34
N LEU A 195 23.18 -11.40 4.40
CA LEU A 195 24.52 -11.32 3.81
C LEU A 195 25.54 -11.34 4.94
#